data_AF-X1LC80-F1
#
_entry.id   AF-X1LC80-F1
#
_cell.length_a   1.000
_cell.length_b   1.000
_cell.length_c   1.000
_cell.angle_alpha   90.00
_cell.angle_beta   90.00
_cell.angle_gamma   90.00
#
_symmetry.space_group_name_H-M   'P 1'
#
loop_
_entity.id
_entity.type
_entity.pdbx_description
1 polymer ?
#
loop_
_entity_poly.entity_id
_entity_poly.type
_entity_poly.pdbx_seq_one_letter_code
_entity_poly.pdbx_strand_id
1 'polypeptide(L)'
;QGKQIYKVSPEPKFLYDHHTPRTILTLQHYAYIKISEGCQNNCSYCLIPQLRGNYRSRKTEDIIEEVKLLCEKQNLSEIILIGQDTTLYGIDLYGEYKLAEL
;
A
#
# COMPACT_ATOMS: atom_id res chain seq x y z
N GLN A 1 -34.11 -7.36 8.89
CA GLN A 1 -33.10 -8.43 8.94
C GLN A 1 -31.79 -7.84 8.43
N GLY A 2 -30.81 -7.60 9.31
CA GLY A 2 -29.53 -7.00 8.91
C GLY A 2 -28.74 -8.00 8.07
N LYS A 3 -28.65 -7.78 6.76
CA LYS A 3 -27.81 -8.59 5.88
C LYS A 3 -26.36 -8.29 6.25
N GLN A 4 -25.60 -9.30 6.67
CA GLN A 4 -24.18 -9.14 6.92
C GLN A 4 -23.50 -8.78 5.59
N ILE A 5 -23.05 -7.54 5.47
CA ILE A 5 -22.50 -6.98 4.23
C ILE A 5 -21.02 -7.33 4.07
N TYR A 6 -20.31 -7.60 5.17
CA TYR A 6 -18.88 -7.91 5.18
C TYR A 6 -18.56 -9.01 6.21
N LYS A 7 -17.77 -10.00 5.79
CA LYS A 7 -17.17 -11.02 6.66
C LYS A 7 -15.73 -10.63 6.92
N VAL A 8 -15.39 -10.33 8.18
CA VAL A 8 -14.00 -10.00 8.57
C VAL A 8 -13.19 -11.29 8.54
N SER A 9 -12.11 -11.30 7.73
CA SER A 9 -11.15 -12.40 7.69
C SER A 9 -10.31 -12.39 8.98
N PRO A 10 -10.01 -13.57 9.57
CA PRO A 10 -9.07 -13.67 10.68
C PRO A 10 -7.64 -13.28 10.28
N GLU A 11 -7.29 -13.46 9.00
CA GLU A 11 -6.01 -13.00 8.45
C GLU A 11 -6.16 -11.63 7.80
N PRO A 12 -5.26 -10.66 8.08
CA PRO A 12 -5.30 -9.33 7.48
C PRO A 12 -4.85 -9.39 6.03
N LYS A 13 -5.78 -9.63 5.09
CA LYS A 13 -5.51 -9.74 3.64
C LYS A 13 -5.82 -8.48 2.84
N PHE A 14 -6.42 -7.49 3.48
CA PHE A 14 -6.82 -6.27 2.78
C PHE A 14 -5.60 -5.48 2.32
N LEU A 15 -5.53 -5.24 1.02
CA LEU A 15 -4.60 -4.34 0.37
C LEU A 15 -5.43 -3.49 -0.60
N TYR A 16 -5.25 -2.18 -0.55
CA TYR A 16 -6.05 -1.27 -1.35
C TYR A 16 -5.46 -1.08 -2.76
N ASP A 17 -6.34 -0.77 -3.70
CA ASP A 17 -6.04 -0.50 -5.11
C ASP A 17 -6.43 0.94 -5.48
N HIS A 18 -6.27 1.31 -6.75
CA HIS A 18 -6.61 2.65 -7.24
C HIS A 18 -8.12 2.94 -7.26
N HIS A 19 -8.99 1.92 -7.13
CA HIS A 19 -10.44 2.09 -7.02
C HIS A 19 -10.89 2.39 -5.59
N THR A 20 -10.04 2.10 -4.61
CA THR A 20 -10.36 2.32 -3.20
C THR A 20 -10.52 3.81 -2.92
N PRO A 21 -11.68 4.28 -2.42
CA PRO A 21 -11.91 5.70 -2.19
C PRO A 21 -10.90 6.26 -1.20
N ARG A 22 -10.24 7.35 -1.59
CA ARG A 22 -9.23 8.01 -0.77
C ARG A 22 -9.49 9.51 -0.66
N THR A 23 -9.58 9.99 0.58
CA THR A 23 -9.56 11.42 0.90
C THR A 23 -8.17 11.77 1.42
N ILE A 24 -7.53 12.75 0.80
CA ILE A 24 -6.22 13.23 1.23
C ILE A 24 -6.40 14.26 2.34
N LEU A 25 -5.70 14.04 3.44
CA LEU A 25 -5.67 14.93 4.61
C LEU A 25 -4.34 15.69 4.73
N THR A 26 -3.38 15.44 3.82
CA THR A 26 -2.11 16.18 3.76
C THR A 26 -2.30 17.55 3.10
N LEU A 27 -1.28 18.39 3.18
CA LEU A 27 -1.24 19.65 2.44
C LEU A 27 -1.18 19.38 0.93
N GLN A 28 -1.59 20.36 0.13
CA GLN A 28 -1.80 20.18 -1.31
C GLN A 28 -0.54 19.84 -2.13
N HIS A 29 0.66 20.01 -1.57
CA HIS A 29 1.92 19.86 -2.31
C HIS A 29 2.55 18.47 -2.17
N TYR A 30 2.07 17.60 -1.28
CA TYR A 30 2.61 16.25 -1.15
C TYR A 30 1.56 15.20 -0.76
N ALA A 31 1.83 13.95 -1.12
CA ALA A 31 1.01 12.82 -0.73
C ALA A 31 1.86 11.59 -0.39
N TYR A 32 1.46 10.87 0.65
CA TYR A 32 2.01 9.54 0.95
C TYR A 32 1.38 8.49 0.06
N ILE A 33 2.16 7.61 -0.56
CA ILE A 33 1.65 6.51 -1.37
C ILE A 33 2.17 5.22 -0.77
N LYS A 34 1.27 4.43 -0.18
CA LYS A 34 1.68 3.14 0.39
C LYS A 34 1.87 2.14 -0.73
N ILE A 35 3.06 1.60 -0.92
CA ILE A 35 3.37 0.67 -2.03
C ILE A 35 3.29 -0.80 -1.62
N SER A 36 3.32 -1.08 -0.32
CA SER A 36 3.22 -2.44 0.24
C SER A 36 2.60 -2.45 1.64
N GLU A 37 2.12 -3.61 2.08
CA GLU A 37 1.60 -3.83 3.43
C GLU A 37 2.14 -5.14 4.01
N GLY A 38 2.46 -5.12 5.30
CA GLY A 38 3.02 -6.27 6.00
C GLY A 38 4.54 -6.32 5.89
N CYS A 39 5.14 -7.35 6.48
CA CYS A 39 6.60 -7.51 6.49
C CYS A 39 6.96 -9.00 6.61
N GLN A 40 8.03 -9.41 5.94
CA GLN A 40 8.58 -10.78 6.04
C GLN A 40 9.82 -10.85 6.94
N ASN A 41 10.28 -9.72 7.47
CA ASN A 41 11.39 -9.71 8.41
C ASN A 41 10.91 -10.21 9.79
N ASN A 42 11.62 -11.20 10.33
CA ASN A 42 11.37 -11.73 11.67
C ASN A 42 12.19 -10.98 12.73
N CYS A 43 12.10 -9.66 12.73
CA CYS A 43 12.84 -8.83 13.66
C CYS A 43 12.42 -9.15 15.10
N SER A 44 13.39 -9.36 15.99
CA SER A 44 13.16 -9.76 17.40
C SER A 44 12.29 -8.80 18.21
N TYR A 45 12.22 -7.54 17.77
CA TYR A 45 11.49 -6.47 18.43
C TYR A 45 10.15 -6.11 17.74
N CYS A 46 9.85 -6.68 16.58
CA CYS A 46 8.76 -6.19 15.72
C CYS A 46 7.57 -7.16 15.69
N LEU A 47 6.39 -6.68 16.06
CA LEU A 47 5.14 -7.45 16.00
C LEU A 47 4.47 -7.44 14.62
N ILE A 48 4.98 -6.67 13.66
CA ILE A 48 4.32 -6.41 12.36
C ILE A 48 3.92 -7.67 11.59
N PRO A 49 4.78 -8.71 11.45
CA PRO A 49 4.38 -9.92 10.72
C PRO A 49 3.12 -10.58 11.29
N GLN A 50 2.91 -10.50 12.62
CA GLN A 50 1.73 -11.05 13.27
C GLN A 50 0.50 -10.14 13.15
N LEU A 51 0.69 -8.81 13.20
CA LEU A 51 -0.41 -7.84 13.17
C LEU A 51 -0.93 -7.53 11.76
N ARG A 52 -0.01 -7.33 10.81
CA ARG A 52 -0.32 -6.94 9.43
C ARG A 52 -0.21 -8.10 8.46
N GLY A 53 0.33 -9.24 8.88
CA GLY A 53 0.54 -10.41 8.04
C GLY A 53 1.80 -10.30 7.19
N ASN A 54 1.94 -11.27 6.28
CA ASN A 54 3.07 -11.34 5.35
C ASN A 54 3.14 -10.12 4.43
N TYR A 55 4.35 -9.87 3.93
CA TYR A 55 4.61 -8.84 2.94
C TYR A 55 3.76 -9.02 1.68
N ARG A 56 3.12 -7.95 1.24
CA ARG A 56 2.35 -7.88 0.00
C ARG A 56 2.60 -6.54 -0.67
N SER A 57 3.09 -6.56 -1.90
CA SER A 57 3.20 -5.38 -2.75
C SER A 57 1.85 -5.05 -3.36
N ARG A 58 1.59 -3.76 -3.58
CA ARG A 58 0.57 -3.32 -4.53
C ARG A 58 1.12 -3.47 -5.94
N LYS A 59 0.22 -3.62 -6.91
CA LYS A 59 0.64 -3.63 -8.31
C LYS A 59 1.11 -2.24 -8.73
N THR A 60 2.14 -2.19 -9.56
CA THR A 60 2.68 -0.94 -10.10
C THR A 60 1.60 -0.13 -10.82
N GLU A 61 0.70 -0.78 -11.57
CA GLU A 61 -0.40 -0.11 -12.27
C GLU A 61 -1.35 0.60 -11.29
N ASP A 62 -1.69 -0.05 -10.17
CA ASP A 62 -2.56 0.51 -9.14
C ASP A 62 -1.91 1.71 -8.43
N ILE A 63 -0.59 1.69 -8.25
CA ILE A 63 0.15 2.80 -7.65
C ILE A 63 0.18 3.99 -8.60
N ILE A 64 0.50 3.76 -9.87
CA ILE A 64 0.59 4.81 -10.89
C ILE A 64 -0.76 5.47 -11.12
N GLU A 65 -1.84 4.69 -11.25
CA GLU A 65 -3.19 5.25 -11.44
C GLU A 65 -3.67 6.02 -10.21
N GLU A 66 -3.38 5.56 -8.98
CA GLU A 66 -3.66 6.34 -7.78
C GLU A 66 -2.93 7.70 -7.82
N VAL A 67 -1.63 7.70 -8.15
CA VAL A 67 -0.83 8.93 -8.23
C VAL A 67 -1.42 9.90 -9.26
N LYS A 68 -1.74 9.42 -10.48
CA LYS A 68 -2.35 10.25 -11.52
C LYS A 68 -3.65 10.90 -11.04
N LEU A 69 -4.56 10.11 -10.47
CA LEU A 69 -5.83 10.60 -9.93
C LEU A 69 -5.65 11.64 -8.83
N LEU A 70 -4.58 11.55 -8.03
CA LEU A 70 -4.27 12.52 -7.00
C LEU A 70 -3.68 13.82 -7.59
N CYS A 71 -2.80 13.71 -8.58
CA CYS A 71 -2.25 14.87 -9.29
C CYS A 71 -3.32 15.64 -10.08
N GLU A 72 -4.35 14.98 -10.58
CA GLU A 72 -5.50 15.65 -11.22
C GLU A 72 -6.34 16.45 -10.22
N LYS A 73 -6.42 15.99 -8.96
CA LYS A 73 -7.26 16.58 -7.92
C LYS A 73 -6.55 17.63 -7.07
N GLN A 74 -5.22 17.57 -6.99
CA GLN A 74 -4.39 18.40 -6.12
C GLN A 74 -3.10 18.81 -6.82
N ASN A 75 -2.56 19.98 -6.45
CA ASN A 75 -1.29 20.47 -6.98
C ASN A 75 -0.08 19.81 -6.29
N LEU A 76 0.05 18.49 -6.46
CA LEU A 76 1.15 17.72 -5.87
C LEU A 76 2.47 18.05 -6.57
N SER A 77 3.48 18.39 -5.78
CA SER A 77 4.87 18.55 -6.24
C SER A 77 5.79 17.44 -5.71
N GLU A 78 5.33 16.67 -4.73
CA GLU A 78 6.11 15.63 -4.07
C GLU A 78 5.26 14.38 -3.80
N ILE A 79 5.86 13.22 -4.02
CA ILE A 79 5.27 11.92 -3.72
C ILE A 79 6.20 11.19 -2.76
N ILE A 80 5.65 10.73 -1.64
CA ILE A 80 6.42 10.02 -0.62
C ILE A 80 5.96 8.57 -0.60
N LEU A 81 6.80 7.68 -1.12
CA LEU A 81 6.53 6.24 -1.10
C LEU A 81 6.74 5.69 0.32
N ILE A 82 5.75 4.95 0.81
CA ILE A 82 5.79 4.36 2.16
C ILE A 82 5.45 2.87 2.13
N GLY A 83 5.97 2.15 3.12
CA GLY A 83 5.71 0.74 3.39
C GLY A 83 6.42 0.36 4.68
N GLN A 84 6.08 -0.79 5.29
CA GLN A 84 6.85 -1.28 6.44
C GLN A 84 8.28 -1.66 6.06
N ASP A 85 8.46 -2.17 4.83
CA ASP A 85 9.76 -2.39 4.20
C ASP A 85 9.64 -2.12 2.69
N THR A 86 10.14 -0.98 2.22
CA THR A 86 10.09 -0.65 0.79
C THR A 86 11.10 -1.46 -0.02
N THR A 87 12.14 -1.99 0.60
CA THR A 87 13.23 -2.69 -0.10
C THR A 87 12.78 -4.01 -0.71
N LEU A 88 11.70 -4.61 -0.21
CA LEU A 88 11.14 -5.86 -0.72
C LEU A 88 10.14 -5.68 -1.88
N TYR A 89 9.87 -4.45 -2.31
CA TYR A 89 8.79 -4.18 -3.26
C TYR A 89 9.00 -4.96 -4.56
N GLY A 90 7.95 -5.66 -4.97
CA GLY A 90 7.88 -6.42 -6.21
C GLY A 90 8.22 -7.90 -6.10
N ILE A 91 8.94 -8.36 -5.08
CA ILE A 91 9.36 -9.78 -4.99
C ILE A 91 8.16 -10.72 -4.97
N ASP A 92 7.12 -10.38 -4.20
CA ASP A 92 5.94 -11.23 -4.02
C ASP A 92 5.00 -11.25 -5.24
N LEU A 93 5.08 -10.24 -6.12
CA LEU A 93 4.26 -10.13 -7.33
C LEU A 93 4.98 -10.56 -8.61
N TYR A 94 6.25 -10.17 -8.73
CA TYR A 94 7.03 -10.25 -9.97
C TYR A 94 8.23 -11.19 -9.85
N GLY A 95 8.55 -11.68 -8.65
CA GLY A 95 9.68 -12.57 -8.39
C GLY A 95 11.04 -11.87 -8.32
N GLU A 96 11.07 -10.54 -8.44
CA GLU A 96 12.28 -9.71 -8.40
C GLU A 96 11.99 -8.36 -7.74
N TYR A 97 13.06 -7.67 -7.29
CA TYR A 97 12.95 -6.32 -6.75
C TYR A 97 12.56 -5.34 -7.86
N LYS A 98 11.49 -4.56 -7.64
CA LYS A 98 10.94 -3.61 -8.62
C LYS A 98 10.85 -2.17 -8.13
N LEU A 99 11.49 -1.84 -7.00
CA LEU A 99 11.39 -0.48 -6.43
C LEU A 99 12.05 0.57 -7.35
N ALA A 100 13.11 0.21 -8.08
CA ALA A 100 13.83 1.15 -8.93
C ALA A 100 13.07 1.45 -10.23
N GLU A 101 12.27 0.51 -10.71
CA GLU A 101 11.43 0.63 -11.90
C GLU A 101 10.05 1.24 -11.63
N LEU A 102 9.67 1.35 -10.36
CA LEU A 102 8.44 2.03 -9.92
C LEU A 102 8.56 3.54 -10.09
#